data_AF-A0A7Y3K197-F1
#
_entry.id   AF-A0A7Y3K197-F1
#
_cell.length_a   1.000
_cell.length_b   1.000
_cell.length_c   1.000
_cell.angle_alpha   90.00
_cell.angle_beta   90.00
_cell.angle_gamma   90.00
#
_symmetry.space_group_name_H-M   'P 1'
#
loop_
_entity.id
_entity.type
_entity.pdbx_description
1 polymer ?
#
loop_
_entity_poly.entity_id
_entity_poly.type
_entity_poly.pdbx_seq_one_letter_code
_entity_poly.pdbx_strand_id
1 'polypeptide(L)'
;MNQQSQPLFATKVVPFQPVLPLLDLTNVRHRVMKDHPDWTSERLEIAIQDYREFMALAKAMRGYKLVPTRDADQVWHAHLLHTRDYARFCMDYAGFFIHHSPKLPGEDAAHDEEELKTMRLHEQFFGKPHPVMVGVRQCSSSCTDDTPGK
;
A
#
# COMPACT_ATOMS: atom_id res chain seq x y z
N MET A 1 -47.04 -34.30 -7.13
CA MET A 1 -46.73 -32.86 -6.95
C MET A 1 -45.42 -32.78 -6.18
N ASN A 2 -44.29 -32.65 -6.88
CA ASN A 2 -42.97 -32.66 -6.27
C ASN A 2 -42.37 -31.27 -6.45
N GLN A 3 -42.26 -30.49 -5.36
CA GLN A 3 -41.54 -29.22 -5.34
C GLN A 3 -40.05 -29.52 -5.25
N GLN A 4 -39.32 -29.31 -6.36
CA GLN A 4 -37.87 -29.24 -6.34
C GLN A 4 -37.47 -27.81 -5.98
N SER A 5 -36.94 -27.64 -4.78
CA SER A 5 -36.28 -26.43 -4.32
C SER A 5 -35.03 -26.19 -5.15
N GLN A 6 -34.99 -25.11 -5.92
CA GLN A 6 -33.76 -24.65 -6.58
C GLN A 6 -32.89 -23.88 -5.57
N PRO A 7 -31.57 -24.05 -5.59
CA PRO A 7 -30.70 -23.32 -4.66
C PRO A 7 -30.62 -21.84 -5.05
N LEU A 8 -30.74 -21.01 -4.01
CA LEU A 8 -30.60 -19.57 -4.02
C LEU A 8 -29.20 -19.16 -4.49
N PHE A 9 -29.19 -18.30 -5.52
CA PHE A 9 -28.14 -17.34 -5.89
C PHE A 9 -26.72 -17.66 -5.41
N ALA A 10 -25.92 -18.25 -6.30
CA ALA A 10 -24.48 -18.07 -6.23
C ALA A 10 -24.19 -16.57 -6.37
N THR A 11 -23.90 -15.89 -5.26
CA THR A 11 -23.37 -14.53 -5.26
C THR A 11 -22.06 -14.58 -6.02
N LYS A 12 -22.10 -14.20 -7.29
CA LYS A 12 -20.91 -14.03 -8.11
C LYS A 12 -20.15 -12.87 -7.46
N VAL A 13 -19.20 -13.19 -6.59
CA VAL A 13 -18.23 -12.22 -6.08
C VAL A 13 -17.52 -11.69 -7.31
N VAL A 14 -17.93 -10.51 -7.78
CA VAL A 14 -17.18 -9.84 -8.84
C VAL A 14 -15.87 -9.45 -8.17
N PRO A 15 -14.72 -9.96 -8.64
CA PRO A 15 -13.45 -9.58 -8.05
C PRO A 15 -13.32 -8.07 -8.21
N PHE A 16 -13.18 -7.37 -7.08
CA PHE A 16 -12.86 -5.96 -7.10
C PHE A 16 -11.52 -5.82 -7.83
N GLN A 17 -11.49 -5.08 -8.93
CA GLN A 17 -10.24 -4.74 -9.61
C GLN A 17 -9.72 -3.42 -9.06
N PRO A 18 -8.62 -3.43 -8.29
CA PRO A 18 -8.10 -2.20 -7.72
C PRO A 18 -7.55 -1.31 -8.83
N VAL A 19 -8.06 -0.07 -8.91
CA VAL A 19 -7.51 0.96 -9.79
C VAL A 19 -6.24 1.48 -9.16
N LEU A 20 -5.09 1.00 -9.64
CA LEU A 20 -3.80 1.51 -9.21
C LEU A 20 -3.62 2.97 -9.65
N PRO A 21 -2.92 3.79 -8.83
CA PRO A 21 -2.70 5.17 -9.20
C PRO A 21 -1.82 5.25 -10.44
N LEU A 22 -2.24 6.04 -11.43
CA LEU A 22 -1.37 6.50 -12.51
C LEU A 22 -0.64 7.74 -12.00
N LEU A 23 0.64 7.57 -11.73
CA LEU A 23 1.53 8.59 -11.17
C LEU A 23 2.71 8.76 -12.12
N ASP A 24 2.99 10.00 -12.50
CA ASP A 24 4.31 10.35 -13.01
C ASP A 24 5.30 10.34 -11.82
N LEU A 25 6.08 9.28 -11.74
CA LEU A 25 7.09 9.10 -10.71
C LEU A 25 8.49 9.45 -11.21
N THR A 26 8.65 10.19 -12.31
CA THR A 26 9.97 10.45 -12.91
C THR A 26 10.96 11.06 -11.91
N ASN A 27 10.55 12.11 -11.19
CA ASN A 27 11.39 12.74 -10.17
C ASN A 27 11.65 11.83 -8.96
N VAL A 28 10.63 11.05 -8.55
CA VAL A 28 10.74 10.07 -7.47
C VAL A 28 11.74 8.98 -7.83
N ARG A 29 11.70 8.45 -9.06
CA ARG A 29 12.62 7.45 -9.58
C ARG A 29 14.06 7.94 -9.57
N HIS A 30 14.30 9.14 -10.10
CA HIS A 30 15.63 9.75 -10.06
C HIS A 30 16.13 9.92 -8.62
N ARG A 31 15.24 10.30 -7.71
CA ARG A 31 15.60 10.46 -6.31
C ARG A 31 15.96 9.14 -5.65
N VAL A 32 15.15 8.10 -5.81
CA VAL A 32 15.42 6.76 -5.25
C VAL A 32 16.75 6.22 -5.77
N MET A 33 17.01 6.31 -7.08
CA MET A 33 18.28 5.84 -7.66
C MET A 33 19.50 6.63 -7.18
N LYS A 34 19.33 7.92 -6.87
CA LYS A 34 20.40 8.74 -6.28
C LYS A 34 20.69 8.35 -4.84
N ASP A 35 19.65 8.11 -4.05
CA ASP A 35 19.78 7.78 -2.63
C ASP A 35 20.21 6.31 -2.42
N HIS A 36 19.91 5.44 -3.38
CA HIS A 36 20.23 4.02 -3.37
C HIS A 36 20.98 3.59 -4.64
N PRO A 37 22.27 3.95 -4.78
CA PRO A 37 23.06 3.65 -5.98
C PRO A 37 23.32 2.16 -6.21
N ASP A 38 23.06 1.31 -5.21
CA ASP A 38 23.15 -0.15 -5.26
C ASP A 38 21.90 -0.82 -5.85
N TRP A 39 20.81 -0.08 -6.06
CA TRP A 39 19.57 -0.66 -6.60
C TRP A 39 19.69 -0.95 -8.09
N THR A 40 19.22 -2.13 -8.50
CA THR A 40 18.99 -2.44 -9.91
C THR A 40 17.70 -1.78 -10.39
N SER A 41 17.60 -1.54 -11.70
CA SER A 41 16.35 -1.05 -12.30
C SER A 41 15.17 -1.97 -12.01
N GLU A 42 15.39 -3.29 -12.01
CA GLU A 42 14.37 -4.29 -11.67
C GLU A 42 13.86 -4.14 -10.24
N ARG A 43 14.76 -3.98 -9.26
CA ARG A 43 14.38 -3.72 -7.86
C ARG A 43 13.55 -2.45 -7.74
N LEU A 44 13.92 -1.39 -8.44
CA LEU A 44 13.17 -0.14 -8.46
C LEU A 44 11.75 -0.33 -9.04
N GLU A 45 11.60 -1.07 -10.14
CA GLU A 45 10.27 -1.33 -10.70
C GLU A 45 9.37 -2.10 -9.74
N ILE A 46 9.91 -3.12 -9.07
CA ILE A 46 9.19 -3.87 -8.04
C ILE A 46 8.77 -2.93 -6.89
N ALA A 47 9.70 -2.13 -6.38
CA ALA A 47 9.43 -1.16 -5.31
C ALA A 47 8.33 -0.14 -5.68
N ILE A 48 8.32 0.30 -6.94
CA ILE A 48 7.29 1.23 -7.45
C ILE A 48 5.95 0.54 -7.58
N GLN A 49 5.92 -0.70 -8.05
CA GLN A 49 4.68 -1.47 -8.13
C GLN A 49 4.09 -1.70 -6.74
N ASP A 50 4.91 -2.11 -5.78
CA ASP A 50 4.53 -2.28 -4.37
C ASP A 50 4.00 -0.96 -3.78
N TYR A 51 4.65 0.16 -4.09
CA TYR A 51 4.21 1.49 -3.68
C TYR A 51 2.83 1.87 -4.24
N ARG A 52 2.57 1.55 -5.52
CA ARG A 52 1.25 1.77 -6.14
C ARG A 52 0.17 0.93 -5.47
N GLU A 53 0.48 -0.32 -5.16
CA GLU A 53 -0.43 -1.26 -4.48
C GLU A 53 -0.71 -0.80 -3.04
N PHE A 54 0.33 -0.39 -2.32
CA PHE A 54 0.18 0.20 -0.99
C PHE A 54 -0.73 1.44 -0.99
N MET A 55 -0.55 2.37 -1.93
CA MET A 55 -1.39 3.57 -2.03
C MET A 55 -2.85 3.24 -2.36
N ALA A 56 -3.08 2.25 -3.21
CA ALA A 56 -4.44 1.77 -3.50
C ALA A 56 -5.09 1.12 -2.27
N LEU A 57 -4.32 0.34 -1.50
CA LEU A 57 -4.79 -0.30 -0.28
C LEU A 57 -5.08 0.74 0.82
N ALA A 58 -4.20 1.72 1.01
CA ALA A 58 -4.38 2.81 1.98
C ALA A 58 -5.63 3.64 1.67
N LYS A 59 -5.92 3.90 0.38
CA LYS A 59 -7.18 4.52 -0.06
C LYS A 59 -8.38 3.66 0.32
N ALA A 60 -8.35 2.36 0.03
CA ALA A 60 -9.48 1.47 0.23
C ALA A 60 -9.77 1.19 1.71
N MET A 61 -8.72 1.10 2.52
CA MET A 61 -8.78 0.81 3.95
C MET A 61 -8.59 2.09 4.77
N ARG A 62 -9.21 3.20 4.33
CA ARG A 62 -9.14 4.48 5.03
C ARG A 62 -9.43 4.33 6.53
N GLY A 63 -8.65 5.01 7.38
CA GLY A 63 -8.70 4.90 8.84
C GLY A 63 -7.95 3.68 9.43
N TYR A 64 -7.40 2.79 8.59
CA TYR A 64 -6.54 1.70 9.05
C TYR A 64 -5.08 2.14 9.00
N LYS A 65 -4.34 1.84 10.07
CA LYS A 65 -2.89 1.90 10.04
C LYS A 65 -2.33 0.71 9.26
N LEU A 66 -1.67 1.01 8.14
CA LEU A 66 -1.06 0.03 7.23
C LEU A 66 0.42 0.31 7.07
N VAL A 67 1.18 -0.72 6.71
CA VAL A 67 2.64 -0.71 6.67
C VAL A 67 3.13 -1.10 5.27
N PRO A 68 3.85 -0.24 4.53
CA PRO A 68 4.42 -0.59 3.23
C PRO A 68 5.62 -1.54 3.38
N THR A 69 5.99 -2.21 2.27
CA THR A 69 7.29 -2.90 2.20
C THR A 69 8.43 -1.89 2.40
N ARG A 70 9.60 -2.35 2.86
CA ARG A 70 10.78 -1.48 3.03
C ARG A 70 11.13 -0.69 1.78
N ASP A 71 11.11 -1.35 0.62
CA ASP A 71 11.49 -0.73 -0.63
C ASP A 71 10.41 0.24 -1.12
N ALA A 72 9.12 -0.11 -0.97
CA ALA A 72 8.02 0.80 -1.22
C ALA A 72 8.04 2.03 -0.30
N ASP A 73 8.47 1.87 0.96
CA ASP A 73 8.65 2.98 1.90
C ASP A 73 9.76 3.94 1.43
N GLN A 74 10.85 3.45 0.82
CA GLN A 74 11.85 4.33 0.21
C GLN A 74 11.28 5.13 -0.96
N VAL A 75 10.44 4.51 -1.79
CA VAL A 75 9.71 5.21 -2.87
C VAL A 75 8.77 6.26 -2.28
N TRP A 76 8.05 5.91 -1.21
CA TRP A 76 7.15 6.85 -0.53
C TRP A 76 7.89 8.02 0.09
N HIS A 77 9.00 7.79 0.79
CA HIS A 77 9.88 8.85 1.30
C HIS A 77 10.34 9.79 0.20
N ALA A 78 10.78 9.25 -0.94
CA ALA A 78 11.16 10.08 -2.07
C ALA A 78 9.98 10.92 -2.59
N HIS A 79 8.77 10.36 -2.67
CA HIS A 79 7.58 11.09 -3.10
C HIS A 79 7.16 12.19 -2.10
N LEU A 80 7.26 11.95 -0.78
CA LEU A 80 6.98 12.94 0.25
C LEU A 80 7.83 14.22 0.12
N LEU A 81 9.06 14.10 -0.40
CA LEU A 81 9.96 15.24 -0.63
C LEU A 81 9.52 16.11 -1.82
N HIS A 82 8.68 15.60 -2.71
CA HIS A 82 8.02 16.35 -3.77
C HIS A 82 6.64 16.84 -3.28
N THR A 83 6.65 17.66 -2.22
CA THR A 83 5.46 17.97 -1.40
C THR A 83 4.24 18.45 -2.19
N ARG A 84 4.42 19.27 -3.23
CA ARG A 84 3.32 19.74 -4.09
C ARG A 84 2.70 18.61 -4.91
N ASP A 85 3.54 17.78 -5.53
CA ASP A 85 3.11 16.66 -6.35
C ASP A 85 2.45 15.59 -5.48
N TYR A 86 3.00 15.34 -4.29
CA TYR A 86 2.45 14.42 -3.32
C TYR A 86 1.08 14.86 -2.79
N ALA A 87 0.96 16.12 -2.36
CA ALA A 87 -0.31 16.65 -1.87
C ALA A 87 -1.40 16.61 -2.97
N ARG A 88 -1.04 16.97 -4.20
CA ARG A 88 -1.94 16.86 -5.35
C ARG A 88 -2.35 15.41 -5.61
N PHE A 89 -1.39 14.49 -5.63
CA PHE A 89 -1.67 13.08 -5.81
C PHE A 89 -2.65 12.54 -4.76
N CYS A 90 -2.42 12.84 -3.48
CA CYS A 90 -3.31 12.41 -2.40
C CYS A 90 -4.75 12.91 -2.63
N MET A 91 -4.92 14.18 -3.00
CA MET A 91 -6.25 14.73 -3.26
C MET A 91 -6.89 14.16 -4.53
N ASP A 92 -6.15 14.10 -5.64
CA ASP A 92 -6.67 13.66 -6.94
C ASP A 92 -6.99 12.15 -6.95
N TYR A 93 -6.17 11.32 -6.30
CA TYR A 93 -6.32 9.87 -6.30
C TYR A 93 -7.08 9.33 -5.09
N ALA A 94 -6.70 9.71 -3.87
CA ALA A 94 -7.27 9.16 -2.64
C ALA A 94 -8.47 9.99 -2.14
N GLY A 95 -8.52 11.29 -2.45
CA GLY A 95 -9.53 12.22 -1.94
C GLY A 95 -9.25 12.72 -0.53
N PHE A 96 -8.08 12.38 0.03
CA PHE A 96 -7.61 12.81 1.35
C PHE A 96 -6.08 12.70 1.42
N PHE A 97 -5.46 13.40 2.37
CA PHE A 97 -4.03 13.30 2.60
C PHE A 97 -3.69 11.98 3.31
N ILE A 98 -2.76 11.21 2.74
CA ILE A 98 -2.26 9.98 3.36
C ILE A 98 -1.03 10.38 4.18
N HIS A 99 -1.15 10.37 5.50
CA HIS A 99 -0.03 10.76 6.36
C HIS A 99 0.97 9.61 6.49
N HIS A 100 2.24 9.97 6.53
CA HIS A 100 3.34 9.05 6.85
C HIS A 100 3.65 9.15 8.35
N SER A 101 3.73 8.01 9.01
CA SER A 101 4.12 7.89 10.41
C SER A 101 5.33 6.94 10.52
N PRO A 102 6.53 7.46 10.83
CA PRO A 102 7.70 6.64 11.07
C PRO A 102 7.49 5.68 12.24
N LYS A 103 8.09 4.49 12.17
CA LYS A 103 8.18 3.60 13.33
C LYS A 103 9.06 4.24 14.40
N LEU A 104 8.56 4.38 15.63
CA LEU A 104 9.36 4.88 16.75
C LEU A 104 10.09 3.73 17.47
N PRO A 105 11.25 4.00 18.11
CA PRO A 105 11.92 3.01 18.95
C PRO A 105 10.98 2.49 20.05
N GLY A 106 10.88 1.16 20.19
CA GLY A 106 10.04 0.51 21.21
C GLY A 106 8.63 0.10 20.75
N GLU A 107 8.26 0.37 19.50
CA GLU A 107 6.95 0.00 18.93
C GLU A 107 6.97 -1.33 18.14
N ASP A 108 7.93 -2.21 18.41
CA ASP A 108 8.17 -3.41 17.59
C ASP A 108 6.94 -4.33 17.50
N ALA A 109 6.32 -4.68 18.63
CA ALA A 109 5.18 -5.59 18.64
C ALA A 109 3.93 -5.02 17.93
N ALA A 110 3.64 -3.73 18.12
CA ALA A 110 2.51 -3.08 17.46
C ALA A 110 2.72 -2.98 15.94
N HIS A 111 3.95 -2.70 15.53
CA HIS A 111 4.34 -2.65 14.12
C HIS A 111 4.23 -4.02 13.44
N ASP A 112 4.66 -5.09 14.13
CA ASP A 112 4.55 -6.47 13.61
C ASP A 112 3.07 -6.87 13.39
N GLU A 113 2.17 -6.47 14.29
CA GLU A 113 0.73 -6.70 14.13
C GLU A 113 0.14 -5.93 12.93
N GLU A 114 0.54 -4.68 12.74
CA GLU A 114 0.13 -3.84 11.61
C GLU A 114 0.67 -4.36 10.28
N GLU A 115 1.88 -4.90 10.27
CA GLU A 115 2.49 -5.57 9.12
C GLU A 115 1.69 -6.81 8.73
N LEU A 116 1.44 -7.73 9.67
CA LEU A 116 0.63 -8.94 9.43
C LEU A 116 -0.80 -8.61 8.97
N LYS A 117 -1.37 -7.52 9.49
CA LYS A 117 -2.67 -7.02 9.06
C LYS A 117 -2.61 -6.49 7.62
N THR A 118 -1.60 -5.71 7.29
CA THR A 118 -1.41 -5.17 5.93
C THR A 118 -1.23 -6.29 4.92
N MET A 119 -0.45 -7.32 5.25
CA MET A 119 -0.24 -8.49 4.39
C MET A 119 -1.55 -9.22 4.08
N ARG A 120 -2.37 -9.48 5.10
CA ARG A 120 -3.68 -10.15 4.93
C ARG A 120 -4.64 -9.31 4.08
N LEU A 121 -4.70 -8.01 4.35
CA LEU A 121 -5.56 -7.10 3.58
C LEU A 121 -5.09 -7.01 2.13
N HIS A 122 -3.79 -6.95 1.88
CA HIS A 122 -3.23 -6.94 0.53
C HIS A 122 -3.63 -8.21 -0.23
N GLU A 123 -3.47 -9.39 0.37
CA GLU A 123 -3.84 -10.65 -0.28
C GLU A 123 -5.33 -10.72 -0.61
N GLN A 124 -6.19 -10.29 0.31
CA GLN A 124 -7.63 -10.20 0.08
C GLN A 124 -7.99 -9.20 -1.03
N PHE A 125 -7.28 -8.07 -1.09
CA PHE A 125 -7.59 -6.96 -1.97
C PHE A 125 -7.06 -7.14 -3.40
N PHE A 126 -5.88 -7.75 -3.55
CA PHE A 126 -5.23 -7.97 -4.85
C PHE A 126 -5.31 -9.42 -5.35
N GLY A 127 -5.75 -10.36 -4.52
CA GLY A 127 -5.78 -11.80 -4.85
C GLY A 127 -4.40 -12.42 -4.99
N LYS A 128 -3.35 -11.76 -4.47
CA LYS A 128 -1.96 -12.23 -4.51
C LYS A 128 -1.23 -11.93 -3.20
N PRO A 129 -0.27 -12.78 -2.78
CA PRO A 129 0.50 -12.55 -1.56
C PRO A 129 1.14 -11.17 -1.52
N HIS A 130 1.22 -10.58 -0.33
CA HIS A 130 2.00 -9.37 -0.13
C HIS A 130 3.49 -9.64 -0.45
N PRO A 131 4.20 -8.72 -1.13
CA PRO A 131 5.57 -8.93 -1.61
C PRO A 131 6.56 -9.36 -0.51
N VAL A 132 6.31 -9.00 0.76
CA VAL A 132 7.11 -9.44 1.92
C VAL A 132 7.12 -10.97 2.11
N MET A 133 6.09 -11.70 1.67
CA MET A 133 6.05 -13.17 1.78
C MET A 133 6.93 -13.90 0.75
N VAL A 134 7.56 -13.18 -0.19
CA VAL A 134 8.39 -13.77 -1.26
C VAL A 134 9.90 -13.69 -0.96
N GLY A 135 10.28 -13.26 0.25
CA GLY A 135 11.66 -13.36 0.74
C GLY A 135 12.28 -12.00 1.08
N VAL A 136 12.38 -11.76 2.39
CA VAL A 136 13.20 -10.76 3.07
C VAL A 136 12.96 -9.31 2.64
N ARG A 137 12.19 -8.54 3.42
CA ARG A 137 12.40 -7.10 3.68
C ARG A 137 11.47 -6.62 4.80
N GLN A 138 12.05 -6.42 5.98
CA GLN A 138 11.41 -5.89 7.19
C GLN A 138 10.85 -4.48 6.95
N CYS A 139 9.62 -4.21 7.37
CA CYS A 139 8.94 -2.94 7.12
C CYS A 139 9.36 -1.82 8.09
N SER A 140 9.33 -0.55 7.66
CA SER A 140 9.92 0.58 8.40
C SER A 140 8.97 1.70 8.85
N SER A 141 7.75 1.80 8.31
CA SER A 141 6.84 2.92 8.58
C SER A 141 5.37 2.50 8.48
N SER A 142 4.44 3.42 8.77
CA SER A 142 3.00 3.18 8.66
C SER A 142 2.25 4.40 8.09
N CYS A 143 1.03 4.20 7.58
CA CYS A 143 0.14 5.29 7.18
C CYS A 143 -0.94 5.62 8.21
N THR A 144 -1.34 6.89 8.27
CA THR A 144 -2.51 7.37 9.03
C THR A 144 -3.33 8.35 8.18
N ASP A 145 -4.54 8.71 8.64
CA ASP A 145 -5.33 9.79 8.05
C ASP A 145 -5.82 10.76 9.14
N ASP A 146 -6.46 11.87 8.74
CA ASP A 146 -7.00 12.89 9.65
C ASP A 146 -8.26 12.44 10.43
N THR A 147 -8.67 11.18 10.33
CA THR A 147 -9.88 10.72 11.03
C THR A 147 -9.60 10.72 12.53
N PRO A 148 -10.38 11.43 13.36
CA PRO A 148 -10.21 11.40 14.81
C PRO A 148 -10.32 9.94 15.29
N GLY A 149 -9.38 9.52 16.13
CA GLY A 149 -9.31 8.17 16.67
C GLY A 149 -10.67 7.69 17.18
N LYS A 150 -11.09 6.51 16.71
CA LYS A 150 -12.20 5.78 17.32
C LYS A 150 -11.78 5.19 18.66
#